data_AF-A0AAN6Z9G9-F1
#
_entry.id   AF-A0AAN6Z9G9-F1
#
_cell.length_a   1.000
_cell.length_b   1.000
_cell.length_c   1.000
_cell.angle_alpha   90.00
_cell.angle_beta   90.00
_cell.angle_gamma   90.00
#
_symmetry.space_group_name_H-M   'P 1'
#
loop_
_entity.id
_entity.type
_entity.pdbx_description
1 polymer ?
#
loop_
_entity_poly.entity_id
_entity_poly.type
_entity_poly.pdbx_seq_one_letter_code
_entity_poly.pdbx_strand_id
1 'polypeptide(L)' 'MSFWQSYRGLNSKARLGFGAGLLVWGFLGLQFSDKAGEKLGIVPTEADKAALDKMLPRIHVVPKEK' A
#
# COMPACT_ATOMS: atom_id res chain seq x y z
N MET A 1 -5.95 -31.46 -9.11
CA MET A 1 -5.42 -31.33 -7.73
C MET A 1 -5.75 -29.95 -7.22
N SER A 2 -6.14 -29.83 -5.94
CA SER A 2 -6.40 -28.50 -5.33
C SER A 2 -5.08 -27.76 -5.10
N PHE A 3 -5.09 -26.45 -5.32
CA PHE A 3 -3.95 -25.55 -5.07
C PHE A 3 -3.39 -25.70 -3.64
N TRP A 4 -4.28 -25.97 -2.69
CA TRP A 4 -3.93 -26.23 -1.29
C TRP A 4 -3.13 -27.52 -1.09
N GLN A 5 -3.46 -28.57 -1.84
CA GLN A 5 -2.70 -29.81 -1.78
C GLN A 5 -1.33 -29.68 -2.44
N SER A 6 -1.22 -28.93 -3.54
CA SER A 6 0.06 -28.63 -4.18
C SER A 6 0.99 -27.84 -3.25
N TYR A 7 0.47 -26.85 -2.53
CA TYR A 7 1.24 -26.08 -1.54
C TYR A 7 1.70 -26.95 -0.35
N ARG A 8 0.83 -27.84 0.14
CA ARG A 8 1.18 -28.84 1.16
C ARG A 8 2.10 -29.96 0.63
N GLY A 9 2.20 -30.17 -0.66
CA GLY A 9 3.18 -31.11 -1.25
C GLY A 9 4.61 -30.57 -1.28
N LEU A 10 4.79 -29.25 -1.17
CA LEU A 10 6.11 -28.61 -1.20
C LEU A 10 6.90 -28.86 0.10
N ASN A 11 8.22 -29.04 -0.03
CA ASN A 11 9.13 -29.12 1.11
C ASN A 11 9.16 -27.79 1.90
N SER A 12 9.41 -27.83 3.21
CA SER A 12 9.34 -26.66 4.11
C SER A 12 10.18 -25.46 3.64
N LYS A 13 11.36 -25.70 3.07
CA LYS A 13 12.22 -24.65 2.49
C LYS A 13 11.57 -23.95 1.29
N ALA A 14 10.87 -24.69 0.43
CA ALA A 14 10.19 -24.13 -0.73
C ALA A 14 8.96 -23.30 -0.32
N ARG A 15 8.23 -23.72 0.73
CA ARG A 15 7.13 -22.92 1.29
C ARG A 15 7.62 -21.61 1.89
N LEU A 16 8.74 -21.64 2.62
CA LEU A 16 9.39 -20.44 3.15
C LEU A 16 9.89 -19.52 2.02
N GLY A 17 10.51 -20.07 0.98
CA GLY A 17 10.94 -19.31 -0.19
C GLY A 17 9.77 -18.63 -0.91
N PHE A 18 8.64 -19.33 -1.07
CA PHE A 18 7.44 -18.76 -1.67
C PHE A 18 6.86 -17.62 -0.81
N GLY A 19 6.76 -17.82 0.51
CA GLY A 19 6.29 -16.79 1.43
C GLY A 19 7.20 -15.56 1.45
N ALA A 20 8.52 -15.77 1.51
CA ALA A 20 9.50 -14.70 1.43
C ALA A 20 9.44 -13.97 0.08
N GLY A 21 9.26 -14.69 -1.03
CA GLY A 21 9.08 -14.11 -2.36
C GLY A 21 7.85 -13.21 -2.45
N LEU A 22 6.72 -13.62 -1.87
CA LEU A 22 5.51 -12.79 -1.77
C LEU A 22 5.73 -11.52 -0.94
N LEU A 23 6.42 -11.65 0.19
CA LEU A 23 6.74 -10.50 1.05
C LEU A 23 7.67 -9.51 0.34
N VAL A 24 8.72 -10.01 -0.32
CA VAL A 24 9.64 -9.17 -1.11
C VAL A 24 8.91 -8.52 -2.27
N TRP A 25 8.06 -9.26 -3.00
CA TRP A 25 7.25 -8.70 -4.08
C TRP A 25 6.30 -7.60 -3.59
N GLY A 26 5.61 -7.82 -2.47
CA GLY A 26 4.74 -6.82 -1.86
C GLY A 26 5.51 -5.60 -1.38
N PHE A 27 6.67 -5.80 -0.73
CA PHE A 27 7.53 -4.70 -0.28
C PHE A 27 8.07 -3.86 -1.45
N LEU A 28 8.51 -4.52 -2.53
CA LEU A 28 8.88 -3.85 -3.75
C LEU A 28 7.67 -3.12 -4.34
N GLY A 29 6.50 -3.73 -4.42
CA GLY A 29 5.27 -3.09 -4.89
C GLY A 29 4.91 -1.81 -4.12
N LEU A 30 5.06 -1.82 -2.80
CA LEU A 30 4.84 -0.63 -1.95
C LEU A 30 5.89 0.45 -2.21
N GLN A 31 7.17 0.09 -2.28
CA GLN A 31 8.25 1.06 -2.55
C GLN A 31 8.23 1.61 -3.99
N PHE A 32 7.81 0.79 -4.94
CA PHE A 32 7.60 1.21 -6.30
C PHE A 32 6.26 1.92 -6.48
N SER A 33 5.30 1.85 -5.56
CA SER A 33 4.03 2.59 -5.65
C SER A 33 4.27 4.11 -5.69
N ASP A 34 5.12 4.62 -4.80
CA ASP A 34 5.46 6.05 -4.76
C ASP A 34 6.25 6.48 -6.01
N LYS A 35 7.21 5.65 -6.45
CA LYS A 35 7.99 5.91 -7.68
C LYS A 35 7.22 5.66 -8.98
N ALA A 36 6.19 4.82 -8.96
CA ALA A 36 5.30 4.59 -10.08
C ALA A 36 4.41 5.81 -10.29
N GLY A 37 3.96 6.49 -9.22
CA GLY A 37 3.30 7.79 -9.32
C GLY A 37 4.18 8.83 -10.05
N GLU A 38 5.46 8.93 -9.67
CA GLU A 38 6.43 9.82 -10.34
C GLU A 38 6.69 9.46 -11.81
N LYS A 39 6.86 8.17 -12.13
CA LYS A 39 7.15 7.73 -13.52
C LYS A 39 5.92 7.63 -14.42
N LEU A 40 4.72 7.43 -13.86
CA LEU A 40 3.44 7.46 -14.58
C LEU A 40 2.89 8.89 -14.76
N GLY A 41 3.59 9.91 -14.25
CA GLY A 41 3.15 11.31 -14.36
C GLY A 41 1.97 11.67 -13.45
N ILE A 42 1.63 10.81 -12.49
CA ILE A 42 0.63 11.05 -11.44
C ILE A 42 1.33 11.69 -10.23
N VAL A 43 2.16 12.69 -10.49
CA VAL A 43 2.68 13.58 -9.44
C VAL A 43 1.48 14.43 -9.04
N PRO A 44 1.01 14.40 -7.77
CA PRO A 44 -0.04 15.30 -7.32
C PRO A 44 0.44 16.72 -7.55
N THR A 45 -0.14 17.38 -8.54
CA THR A 45 0.25 18.75 -8.89
C THR A 45 -0.12 19.67 -7.73
N GLU A 46 0.50 20.84 -7.62
CA GLU A 46 0.16 21.81 -6.56
C GLU A 46 -1.34 22.14 -6.54
N ALA A 47 -2.03 21.98 -7.67
CA ALA A 47 -3.48 22.09 -7.80
C ALA A 47 -4.25 21.00 -7.03
N ASP A 48 -3.78 19.74 -7.01
CA ASP A 48 -4.43 18.65 -6.27
C ASP A 48 -4.25 18.83 -4.76
N LYS A 49 -3.09 19.33 -4.33
CA LYS A 49 -2.86 19.71 -2.93
C LYS A 49 -3.77 20.87 -2.51
N ALA A 50 -3.96 21.87 -3.37
CA ALA A 50 -4.87 22.98 -3.12
C ALA A 50 -6.36 22.56 -3.13
N ALA A 51 -6.73 21.56 -3.94
CA ALA A 51 -8.06 20.97 -3.93
C ALA A 51 -8.32 20.16 -2.65
N LEU A 52 -7.34 19.38 -2.21
CA LEU A 52 -7.39 18.64 -0.94
C LEU A 52 -7.50 19.58 0.26
N ASP A 53 -6.74 20.67 0.30
CA ASP A 53 -6.82 21.68 1.36
C ASP A 53 -8.21 22.33 1.46
N LYS A 54 -8.92 22.47 0.33
CA LYS A 54 -10.30 22.97 0.31
C LYS A 54 -11.32 21.91 0.76
N MET A 55 -11.02 20.63 0.56
CA MET A 55 -11.90 19.51 0.94
C MET A 55 -11.67 19.02 2.37
N LEU A 56 -10.53 19.35 2.96
CA LEU A 56 -10.21 18.97 4.33
C LEU A 56 -11.15 19.67 5.33
N PRO A 57 -11.96 18.92 6.10
CA PRO A 57 -12.83 19.50 7.09
C PRO A 57 -11.99 20.11 8.22
N ARG A 58 -12.13 21.41 8.45
CA ARG A 58 -11.44 22.12 9.52
C ARG A 58 -12.07 21.73 10.85
N ILE A 59 -11.32 21.03 11.70
CA ILE A 59 -11.78 20.61 13.03
C ILE A 59 -11.86 21.86 13.92
N HIS A 60 -13.08 22.31 14.18
CA HIS A 60 -13.34 23.36 15.16
C HIS A 60 -13.49 22.70 16.53
N VAL A 61 -12.46 22.85 17.37
CA VAL A 61 -12.50 22.39 18.76
C VAL A 61 -13.40 23.34 19.54
N VAL A 62 -14.59 22.88 19.91
CA VAL A 62 -15.49 23.61 20.81
C VAL A 62 -15.09 23.28 22.25
N PRO A 63 -14.70 24.27 23.07
CA PRO A 63 -14.46 24.03 24.49
C PRO A 63 -15.78 23.66 25.18
N LYS A 64 -15.76 22.54 25.90
CA LYS A 64 -16.92 22.03 26.65
C LYS A 64 -17.08 22.86 27.93
N GLU A 65 -18.18 23.58 28.07
CA GLU A 65 -18.53 24.22 29.35
C GLU A 65 -18.88 23.15 30.40
N LYS A 66 -18.44 23.39 31.63
CA LYS A 66 -18.57 22.48 32.78
C LYS A 66 -19.99 22.44 33.32
#